data_AF-J3EDZ6-F1
#
_entry.id   AF-J3EDZ6-F1
#
_cell.length_a   1.000
_cell.length_b   1.000
_cell.length_c   1.000
_cell.angle_alpha   90.00
_cell.angle_beta   90.00
_cell.angle_gamma   90.00
#
_symmetry.space_group_name_H-M   'P 1'
#
loop_
_entity.id
_entity.type
_entity.pdbx_description
1 polymer ?
#
loop_
_entity_poly.entity_id
_entity_poly.type
_entity_poly.pdbx_seq_one_letter_code
_entity_poly.pdbx_strand_id
1 'polypeptide(L)' 'MIKPTPNPPDIDPASPYESLLANASESLGSATTMLSNFAALLENSHRKTLLGITQVVMLGELAVNQALDKVELKE' A
#
# COMPACT_ATOMS: atom_id res chain seq x y z
N MET A 1 37.52 -21.52 -12.06
CA MET A 1 36.87 -20.19 -12.09
C MET A 1 35.91 -20.13 -10.91
N ILE A 2 36.24 -19.35 -9.89
CA ILE A 2 35.37 -19.14 -8.72
C ILE A 2 34.47 -17.98 -9.07
N LYS A 3 33.17 -18.23 -9.26
CA LYS A 3 32.19 -17.18 -9.55
C LYS A 3 32.10 -16.29 -8.30
N PRO A 4 32.31 -14.97 -8.39
CA PRO A 4 32.10 -14.10 -7.23
C PRO A 4 30.63 -14.20 -6.82
N THR A 5 30.41 -14.39 -5.52
CA THR A 5 29.10 -14.34 -4.88
C THR A 5 28.39 -13.06 -5.36
N PRO A 6 27.10 -13.10 -5.75
CA PRO A 6 26.39 -11.87 -6.09
C PRO A 6 26.36 -11.01 -4.83
N ASN A 7 26.75 -9.74 -4.94
CA ASN A 7 26.53 -8.80 -3.84
C ASN A 7 25.03 -8.79 -3.50
N PRO A 8 24.66 -8.67 -2.21
CA PRO A 8 23.27 -8.40 -1.85
C PRO A 8 22.82 -7.11 -2.56
N PRO A 9 21.54 -7.01 -2.95
CA PRO A 9 21.04 -5.79 -3.59
C PRO A 9 21.34 -4.60 -2.67
N ASP A 10 21.89 -3.54 -3.24
CA ASP A 10 22.06 -2.25 -2.59
C ASP A 10 20.67 -1.79 -2.13
N ILE A 11 20.37 -2.01 -0.85
CA ILE A 11 19.20 -1.40 -0.21
C ILE A 11 19.67 0.01 0.13
N ASP A 12 19.49 0.91 -0.82
CA ASP A 12 19.82 2.31 -0.64
C ASP A 12 19.05 2.86 0.59
N PRO A 13 19.75 3.40 1.60
CA PRO A 13 19.13 3.88 2.84
C PRO A 13 18.44 5.25 2.71
N ALA A 14 18.46 5.90 1.54
CA ALA A 14 17.62 7.06 1.21
C ALA A 14 16.28 6.67 0.53
N SER A 15 16.20 5.48 -0.06
CA SER A 15 14.95 4.88 -0.60
C SER A 15 14.08 4.02 0.36
N PRO A 16 14.29 3.92 1.71
CA PRO A 16 13.42 3.09 2.53
C PRO A 16 12.03 3.71 2.66
N TYR A 17 11.90 5.04 2.66
CA TYR A 17 10.59 5.70 2.80
C TYR A 17 9.74 5.58 1.55
N GLU A 18 10.32 5.78 0.36
CA GLU A 18 9.61 5.59 -0.92
C GLU A 18 9.13 4.15 -1.06
N SER A 19 10.03 3.18 -0.88
CA SER A 19 9.68 1.76 -0.96
C SER A 19 8.65 1.34 0.11
N LEU A 20 8.74 1.85 1.34
CA LEU A 20 7.76 1.59 2.39
C LEU A 20 6.39 2.18 2.06
N LEU A 21 6.35 3.41 1.56
CA LEU A 21 5.11 4.10 1.20
C LEU A 21 4.47 3.46 -0.04
N ALA A 22 5.25 3.06 -1.04
CA ALA A 22 4.78 2.30 -2.19
C ALA A 22 4.16 0.96 -1.78
N ASN A 23 4.86 0.18 -0.93
CA ASN A 23 4.34 -1.08 -0.39
C ASN A 23 3.07 -0.88 0.46
N ALA A 24 3.00 0.21 1.22
CA ALA A 24 1.82 0.56 1.99
C ALA A 24 0.64 0.91 1.08
N SER A 25 0.87 1.66 0.00
CA SER A 25 -0.14 1.98 -1.02
C SER A 25 -0.69 0.70 -1.65
N GLU A 26 0.18 -0.20 -2.12
CA GLU A 26 -0.23 -1.48 -2.71
C GLU A 26 -1.03 -2.36 -1.73
N SER A 27 -0.59 -2.40 -0.46
CA SER A 27 -1.29 -3.14 0.60
C SER A 27 -2.67 -2.56 0.89
N LEU A 28 -2.81 -1.24 0.89
CA LEU A 28 -4.09 -0.56 1.11
C LEU A 28 -5.03 -0.74 -0.09
N GLY A 29 -4.55 -0.64 -1.33
CA GLY A 29 -5.34 -0.95 -2.52
C GLY A 29 -5.83 -2.40 -2.55
N SER A 30 -4.97 -3.34 -2.13
CA SER A 30 -5.34 -4.75 -1.93
C SER A 30 -6.42 -4.90 -0.86
N ALA A 31 -6.27 -4.24 0.28
CA ALA A 31 -7.26 -4.25 1.36
C ALA A 31 -8.61 -3.67 0.92
N THR A 32 -8.61 -2.56 0.18
CA THR A 32 -9.82 -1.96 -0.43
C THR A 32 -10.56 -2.98 -1.32
N THR A 33 -9.83 -3.74 -2.14
CA THR A 33 -10.39 -4.78 -3.01
C THR A 33 -10.98 -5.93 -2.20
N MET A 34 -10.26 -6.43 -1.18
CA MET A 34 -10.73 -7.50 -0.29
C MET A 34 -11.98 -7.08 0.47
N LEU A 35 -12.01 -5.85 1.01
CA LEU A 35 -13.17 -5.29 1.70
C LEU A 35 -14.35 -5.14 0.74
N SER A 36 -14.15 -4.62 -0.47
CA SER A 36 -15.22 -4.47 -1.45
C SER A 36 -15.82 -5.83 -1.85
N ASN A 37 -14.98 -6.85 -2.06
CA ASN A 37 -15.42 -8.21 -2.32
C ASN A 37 -16.21 -8.79 -1.15
N PHE A 38 -15.74 -8.57 0.09
CA PHE A 38 -16.44 -9.05 1.28
C PHE A 38 -17.77 -8.30 1.50
N ALA A 39 -17.82 -7.00 1.22
CA ALA A 39 -19.05 -6.21 1.30
C ALA A 39 -20.13 -6.74 0.35
N ALA A 40 -19.74 -7.22 -0.84
CA ALA A 40 -20.64 -7.80 -1.81
C ALA A 40 -21.28 -9.13 -1.33
N LEU A 41 -20.60 -9.88 -0.46
CA LEU A 41 -21.10 -11.13 0.13
C LEU A 41 -22.07 -10.90 1.30
N LEU A 42 -22.01 -9.72 1.93
CA LEU A 42 -22.85 -9.38 3.07
C LEU A 42 -24.15 -8.74 2.59
N GLU A 43 -25.27 -9.13 3.19
CA GLU A 43 -26.53 -8.40 3.06
C GLU A 43 -26.72 -7.44 4.25
N ASN A 44 -27.51 -6.37 4.07
CA ASN A 44 -28.07 -5.57 5.17
C ASN A 44 -27.06 -4.59 5.82
N SER A 45 -27.27 -4.29 7.11
CA SER A 45 -26.50 -3.31 7.91
C SER A 45 -24.97 -3.51 7.82
N HIS A 46 -24.50 -4.76 7.85
CA HIS A 46 -23.07 -5.07 7.83
C HIS A 46 -22.37 -4.63 6.54
N ARG A 47 -23.07 -4.65 5.40
CA ARG A 47 -22.55 -4.12 4.13
C ARG A 47 -22.22 -2.63 4.26
N LYS A 48 -23.09 -1.84 4.89
CA LYS A 48 -22.86 -0.41 5.09
C LYS A 48 -21.67 -0.15 5.99
N THR A 49 -21.52 -0.91 7.07
CA THR A 49 -20.33 -0.84 7.93
C THR A 49 -19.06 -1.13 7.14
N LEU A 50 -19.07 -2.18 6.31
CA LEU A 50 -17.89 -2.57 5.55
C LEU A 50 -17.55 -1.56 4.44
N LEU A 51 -18.55 -0.97 3.78
CA LEU A 51 -18.35 0.13 2.85
C LEU A 51 -17.75 1.35 3.56
N GLY A 52 -18.19 1.65 4.79
CA GLY A 52 -17.57 2.68 5.63
C GLY A 52 -16.10 2.41 5.92
N ILE A 53 -15.74 1.18 6.28
CA ILE A 53 -14.34 0.76 6.50
C ILE A 53 -13.54 0.90 5.20
N THR A 54 -14.11 0.45 4.07
CA THR A 54 -13.49 0.61 2.74
C THR A 54 -13.20 2.09 2.46
N GLN A 55 -14.12 2.98 2.80
CA GLN A 55 -13.93 4.43 2.67
C GLN A 55 -12.76 4.97 3.51
N VAL A 56 -12.61 4.50 4.75
CA VAL A 56 -11.49 4.87 5.61
C VAL A 56 -10.15 4.37 5.04
N VAL A 57 -10.11 3.16 4.51
CA VAL A 57 -8.90 2.59 3.88
C VAL A 57 -8.50 3.39 2.62
N MET A 58 -9.46 3.73 1.75
CA MET A 58 -9.20 4.58 0.58
C MET A 58 -8.66 5.97 0.95
N LEU A 59 -9.12 6.55 2.06
CA LEU A 59 -8.55 7.82 2.57
C LEU A 59 -7.10 7.64 3.06
N GLY A 60 -6.79 6.51 3.68
CA GLY A 60 -5.43 6.14 4.06
C GLY A 60 -4.52 5.96 2.84
N GLU A 61 -5.00 5.28 1.81
CA GLU A 61 -4.29 5.08 0.54
C GLU A 61 -3.97 6.42 -0.14
N LEU A 62 -4.95 7.34 -0.18
CA LEU A 62 -4.75 8.69 -0.69
C LEU A 62 -3.68 9.45 0.10
N ALA A 63 -3.70 9.37 1.44
CA ALA A 63 -2.71 10.03 2.29
C ALA A 63 -1.30 9.45 2.09
N VAL A 64 -1.18 8.13 1.90
CA VAL A 64 0.08 7.46 1.59
C VAL A 64 0.60 7.88 0.21
N ASN A 65 -0.27 7.91 -0.81
CA ASN A 65 0.10 8.36 -2.15
C ASN A 65 0.58 9.83 -2.15
N GLN A 66 -0.05 10.70 -1.36
CA GLN A 66 0.42 12.07 -1.17
C GLN A 66 1.75 12.17 -0.42
N ALA A 67 2.01 11.27 0.52
CA ALA A 67 3.29 11.21 1.21
C ALA A 67 4.39 10.71 0.25
N LEU A 68 4.08 9.72 -0.60
CA LEU A 68 4.99 9.17 -1.59
C LEU A 68 5.38 10.23 -2.63
N ASP A 69 4.40 10.95 -3.19
CA ASP A 69 4.63 12.06 -4.13
C ASP A 69 5.59 13.11 -3.55
N LYS A 70 5.44 13.47 -2.27
CA LYS A 70 6.35 14.42 -1.60
C LYS A 70 7.75 13.87 -1.34
N VAL A 71 7.92 12.55 -1.28
CA VAL A 71 9.22 11.90 -1.12
C VAL A 71 9.92 11.78 -2.48
N GLU A 72 9.20 11.37 -3.54
CA GLU A 72 9.72 11.33 -4.91
C GLU A 72 10.15 12.72 -5.42
N LEU A 73 9.39 13.77 -5.08
CA LEU A 73 9.73 15.15 -5.46
C LEU A 73 10.97 15.73 -4.75
N LYS A 74 11.57 14.99 -3.80
CA LYS A 74 12.67 15.48 -2.96
C LYS A 74 14.07 15.05 -3.44
N GLU A 75 14.15 14.30 -4.54
CA GLU A 75 15.38 13.91 -5.24
C GLU A 75 15.73 14.89 -6.38
#